data_AF-A0A3R6S6P5-F1
#
_entry.id   AF-A0A3R6S6P5-F1
#
_cell.length_a   1.000
_cell.length_b   1.000
_cell.length_c   1.000
_cell.angle_alpha   90.00
_cell.angle_beta   90.00
_cell.angle_gamma   90.00
#
_symmetry.space_group_name_H-M   'P 1'
#
loop_
_entity.id
_entity.type
_entity.pdbx_description
1 polymer ?
#
loop_
_entity_poly.entity_id
_entity_poly.type
_entity_poly.pdbx_seq_one_letter_code
_entity_poly.pdbx_strand_id
1 'polypeptide(L)'
;MSQDNQSWKKAKRRINHKDLFWQSGDPLTESDIALLQTVKQYYIEHGYSPSKADIPNQEALKQRFRLWKDVLEACGLPSLNDKSQVMLRTEAAEKKKKEEMNQ
;
A
#
# COMPACT_ATOMS: atom_id res chain seq x y z
N MET A 1 -4.04 -21.59 -50.51
CA MET A 1 -2.79 -21.01 -49.96
C MET A 1 -3.13 -19.69 -49.28
N SER A 2 -3.02 -19.62 -47.96
CA SER A 2 -2.52 -18.44 -47.23
C SER A 2 -2.39 -18.85 -45.77
N GLN A 3 -1.18 -19.31 -45.44
CA GLN A 3 -0.69 -19.44 -44.08
C GLN A 3 -0.31 -18.03 -43.63
N ASP A 4 -1.19 -17.37 -42.88
CA ASP A 4 -0.85 -16.13 -42.20
C ASP A 4 0.01 -16.43 -40.96
N ASN A 5 1.30 -16.56 -41.26
CA ASN A 5 2.44 -15.98 -40.59
C ASN A 5 2.38 -15.86 -39.05
N GLN A 6 3.05 -16.82 -38.42
CA GLN A 6 3.44 -16.79 -37.02
C GLN A 6 4.24 -15.51 -36.69
N SER A 7 3.67 -14.60 -35.89
CA SER A 7 4.43 -13.51 -35.26
C SER A 7 4.76 -13.85 -33.81
N TRP A 8 5.64 -14.83 -33.60
CA TRP A 8 6.11 -15.27 -32.29
C TRP A 8 7.28 -14.43 -31.77
N LYS A 9 7.33 -13.13 -32.05
CA LYS A 9 8.36 -12.24 -31.49
C LYS A 9 8.11 -12.05 -29.98
N LYS A 10 8.43 -13.10 -29.20
CA LYS A 10 8.75 -13.06 -27.78
C LYS A 10 10.00 -12.22 -27.65
N ALA A 11 9.83 -10.90 -27.70
CA ALA A 11 10.78 -10.00 -27.08
C ALA A 11 10.84 -10.43 -25.61
N LYS A 12 11.92 -11.13 -25.23
CA LYS A 12 12.29 -11.25 -23.82
C LYS A 12 12.65 -9.83 -23.38
N ARG A 13 11.63 -9.03 -23.05
CA ARG A 13 11.80 -7.82 -22.27
C ARG A 13 12.62 -8.27 -21.06
N ARG A 14 13.80 -7.69 -20.85
CA ARG A 14 14.46 -7.82 -19.56
C ARG A 14 13.44 -7.30 -18.57
N ILE A 15 12.81 -8.19 -17.81
CA ILE A 15 11.89 -7.78 -16.77
C ILE A 15 12.78 -7.07 -15.77
N ASN A 16 12.81 -5.74 -15.84
CA ASN A 16 13.45 -4.96 -14.81
C ASN A 16 12.72 -5.34 -13.52
N HIS A 17 13.45 -5.66 -12.46
CA HIS A 17 12.85 -6.04 -11.17
C HIS A 17 11.90 -4.96 -10.61
N LYS A 18 11.94 -3.74 -11.16
CA LYS A 18 11.05 -2.63 -10.85
C LYS A 18 9.64 -2.80 -11.46
N ASP A 19 9.52 -3.53 -12.57
CA ASP A 19 8.29 -3.86 -13.31
C ASP A 19 7.45 -4.94 -12.59
N LEU A 20 8.02 -5.58 -11.56
CA LEU A 20 7.32 -6.58 -10.74
C LEU A 20 6.45 -5.93 -9.64
N PHE A 21 6.60 -4.63 -9.41
CA PHE A 21 5.92 -3.91 -8.34
C PHE A 21 4.91 -2.94 -8.91
N TRP A 22 3.84 -2.70 -8.14
CA TRP A 22 2.87 -1.67 -8.48
C TRP A 22 3.54 -0.30 -8.52
N GLN A 23 3.19 0.51 -9.53
CA GLN A 23 3.58 1.90 -9.64
C GLN A 23 2.34 2.79 -9.68
N SER A 24 2.52 4.07 -9.33
CA SER A 24 1.48 5.09 -9.38
C SER A 24 0.86 5.16 -10.79
N GLY A 25 -0.37 4.66 -10.93
CA GLY A 25 -1.10 4.59 -12.21
C GLY A 25 -1.29 3.17 -12.76
N ASP A 26 -0.65 2.15 -12.18
CA ASP A 26 -0.94 0.76 -12.51
C ASP A 26 -2.31 0.32 -11.97
N PRO A 27 -3.00 -0.59 -12.69
CA PRO A 27 -4.26 -1.13 -12.21
C PRO A 27 -4.06 -1.93 -10.92
N LEU A 28 -4.87 -1.62 -9.92
CA LEU A 28 -4.92 -2.38 -8.67
C LEU A 28 -5.66 -3.69 -8.89
N THR A 29 -5.08 -4.80 -8.45
CA THR A 29 -5.79 -6.10 -8.46
C THR A 29 -6.78 -6.17 -7.30
N GLU A 30 -7.75 -7.09 -7.36
CA GLU A 30 -8.70 -7.30 -6.25
C GLU A 30 -7.99 -7.57 -4.91
N SER A 31 -6.88 -8.31 -4.94
CA SER A 31 -6.05 -8.55 -3.76
C SER A 31 -5.43 -7.26 -3.23
N ASP A 32 -4.91 -6.40 -4.11
CA ASP A 32 -4.37 -5.10 -3.70
C ASP A 32 -5.46 -4.23 -3.11
N ILE A 33 -6.66 -4.21 -3.72
CA ILE A 33 -7.82 -3.46 -3.22
C ILE A 33 -8.19 -3.94 -1.81
N ALA A 34 -8.25 -5.25 -1.55
CA ALA A 34 -8.54 -5.79 -0.23
C ALA A 34 -7.50 -5.36 0.83
N LEU A 35 -6.22 -5.36 0.46
CA LEU A 35 -5.13 -4.88 1.32
C LEU A 35 -5.26 -3.38 1.62
N LEU A 36 -5.49 -2.57 0.58
CA LEU A 36 -5.68 -1.12 0.68
C LEU A 36 -6.96 -0.77 1.45
N GLN A 37 -8.02 -1.59 1.36
CA GLN A 37 -9.23 -1.42 2.16
C GLN A 37 -8.94 -1.52 3.65
N THR A 38 -8.08 -2.45 4.08
CA THR A 38 -7.70 -2.55 5.50
C THR A 38 -7.00 -1.25 5.97
N VAL A 39 -6.11 -0.70 5.13
CA VAL A 39 -5.40 0.55 5.42
C VAL A 39 -6.37 1.74 5.49
N LYS A 40 -7.32 1.82 4.55
CA LYS A 40 -8.36 2.87 4.54
C LYS A 40 -9.30 2.76 5.73
N GLN A 41 -9.73 1.55 6.07
CA GLN A 41 -10.61 1.30 7.20
C GLN A 41 -9.96 1.79 8.50
N TYR A 42 -8.71 1.42 8.72
CA TYR A 42 -7.94 1.89 9.87
C TYR A 42 -7.87 3.43 9.89
N TYR A 43 -7.60 4.07 8.75
CA TYR A 43 -7.58 5.52 8.65
C TYR A 43 -8.91 6.17 9.05
N ILE A 44 -10.04 5.58 8.65
CA ILE A 44 -11.38 6.07 8.99
C ILE A 44 -11.66 5.90 10.50
N GLU A 45 -11.27 4.76 11.08
CA GLU A 45 -11.51 4.47 12.50
C GLU A 45 -10.65 5.33 13.43
N HIS A 46 -9.40 5.56 13.06
CA HIS A 46 -8.42 6.23 13.89
C HIS A 46 -8.18 7.71 13.54
N GLY A 47 -8.55 8.13 12.33
CA GLY A 47 -8.34 9.49 11.82
C GLY A 47 -6.91 9.82 11.39
N TYR A 48 -6.00 8.82 11.33
CA TYR A 48 -4.61 9.00 10.90
C TYR A 48 -4.09 7.86 10.03
N SER A 49 -3.07 8.15 9.22
CA SER A 49 -2.44 7.19 8.31
C SER A 49 -1.72 6.09 9.11
N PRO A 50 -2.17 4.82 9.00
CA PRO A 50 -1.55 3.72 9.73
C PRO A 50 -0.09 3.53 9.31
N SER A 51 0.73 3.09 10.25
CA SER A 51 2.09 2.64 9.95
C SER A 51 2.08 1.19 9.49
N LYS A 52 3.24 0.73 8.99
CA LYS A 52 3.46 -0.68 8.69
C LYS A 52 3.16 -1.60 9.88
N ALA A 53 3.44 -1.15 11.11
CA ALA A 53 3.25 -1.96 12.31
C ALA A 53 1.77 -2.07 12.73
N ASP A 54 0.93 -1.12 12.32
CA ASP A 54 -0.49 -1.11 12.66
C ASP A 54 -1.31 -2.08 11.80
N ILE A 55 -0.82 -2.40 10.60
CA ILE A 55 -1.53 -3.24 9.62
C ILE A 55 -0.95 -4.65 9.61
N PRO A 56 -1.73 -5.69 9.94
CA PRO A 56 -1.24 -7.07 9.96
C PRO A 56 -0.81 -7.54 8.55
N ASN A 57 -1.46 -7.04 7.50
CA ASN A 57 -1.19 -7.43 6.11
C ASN A 57 -0.02 -6.65 5.46
N GLN A 58 0.87 -6.05 6.27
CA GLN A 58 1.98 -5.22 5.79
C GLN A 58 2.95 -5.96 4.85
N GLU A 59 3.12 -7.27 5.02
CA GLU A 59 4.05 -8.06 4.18
C GLU A 59 3.54 -8.18 2.75
N ALA A 60 2.24 -8.46 2.57
CA ALA A 60 1.62 -8.53 1.26
C ALA A 60 1.67 -7.17 0.55
N LEU A 61 1.40 -6.07 1.28
CA LEU A 61 1.56 -4.71 0.78
C LEU A 61 3.00 -4.41 0.38
N LYS A 62 3.99 -4.84 1.18
CA LYS A 62 5.41 -4.68 0.86
C LYS A 62 5.82 -5.48 -0.37
N GLN A 63 5.27 -6.67 -0.58
CA GLN A 63 5.53 -7.45 -1.79
C GLN A 63 4.95 -6.81 -3.05
N ARG A 64 3.81 -6.13 -2.94
CA ARG A 64 3.13 -5.49 -4.08
C ARG A 64 3.62 -4.08 -4.38
N PHE A 65 3.64 -3.22 -3.37
CA PHE A 65 3.93 -1.79 -3.49
C PHE A 65 5.38 -1.43 -3.17
N ARG A 66 6.16 -2.38 -2.62
CA ARG A 66 7.57 -2.24 -2.19
C ARG A 66 7.81 -1.26 -1.03
N LEU A 67 7.21 -0.08 -1.10
CA LEU A 67 7.32 1.01 -0.16
C LEU A 67 5.94 1.37 0.39
N TRP A 68 5.91 1.81 1.64
CA TRP A 68 4.65 2.22 2.28
C TRP A 68 4.11 3.55 1.75
N LYS A 69 5.01 4.41 1.26
CA LYS A 69 4.59 5.65 0.62
C LYS A 69 3.70 5.36 -0.60
N ASP A 70 4.05 4.32 -1.38
CA ASP A 70 3.29 3.90 -2.56
C ASP A 70 1.94 3.28 -2.16
N VAL A 71 1.90 2.54 -1.04
CA VAL A 71 0.63 2.06 -0.45
C VAL A 71 -0.28 3.24 -0.09
N LEU A 72 0.26 4.25 0.59
CA LEU A 72 -0.52 5.43 0.99
C LEU A 72 -0.96 6.22 -0.23
N GLU A 73 -0.08 6.38 -1.22
CA GLU A 73 -0.41 7.03 -2.49
C GLU A 73 -1.51 6.28 -3.25
N ALA A 74 -1.45 4.94 -3.31
CA ALA A 74 -2.49 4.09 -3.87
C ALA A 74 -3.82 4.20 -3.11
N CYS A 75 -3.76 4.38 -1.79
CA CYS A 75 -4.92 4.65 -0.97
C CYS A 75 -5.45 6.10 -1.14
N GLY A 76 -4.67 7.02 -1.70
CA GLY A 76 -4.97 8.46 -1.68
C GLY A 76 -4.82 9.09 -0.29
N LEU A 77 -4.02 8.47 0.58
CA LEU A 77 -3.78 8.93 1.94
C LEU A 77 -2.52 9.81 2.02
N PRO A 78 -2.50 10.77 2.95
CA PRO A 78 -1.31 11.58 3.18
C PRO A 78 -0.15 10.71 3.67
N SER A 79 1.05 11.10 3.24
CA SER A 79 2.30 10.43 3.61
C SER A 79 2.51 10.42 5.14
N LEU A 80 3.13 9.35 5.66
CA LEU A 80 3.45 9.25 7.09
C LEU A 80 4.34 10.38 7.61
N ASN A 81 5.15 10.96 6.73
CA ASN A 81 6.06 12.03 7.07
C ASN A 81 5.39 13.42 7.10
N ASP A 82 4.09 13.49 6.80
CA ASP A 82 3.34 14.73 6.95
C ASP A 82 3.20 15.09 8.43
N LYS A 83 3.54 16.33 8.80
CA LYS A 83 3.54 16.76 10.21
C LYS A 83 2.18 16.55 10.87
N SER A 84 1.10 16.73 10.12
CA SER A 84 -0.27 16.55 10.61
C SER A 84 -0.51 15.08 11.00
N GLN A 85 -0.03 14.15 10.18
CA GLN A 85 -0.18 12.71 10.43
C GLN A 85 0.68 12.23 11.60
N VAL A 86 1.90 12.77 11.72
CA VAL A 86 2.79 12.46 12.85
C VAL A 86 2.16 12.91 14.17
N MET A 87 1.61 14.13 14.24
CA MET A 87 0.94 14.62 15.45
C MET A 87 -0.28 13.77 15.83
N LEU A 88 -1.15 13.46 14.87
CA LEU A 88 -2.35 12.64 15.11
C LEU A 88 -1.99 11.23 15.62
N ARG A 89 -0.95 10.61 15.06
CA ARG A 89 -0.48 9.29 15.53
C ARG A 89 0.07 9.38 16.94
N THR A 90 0.90 10.37 17.25
CA THR A 90 1.46 10.51 18.60
C THR A 90 0.34 10.69 19.63
N GLU A 91 -0.66 11.52 19.31
CA GLU A 91 -1.81 11.72 20.18
C GLU A 91 -2.62 10.43 20.36
N ALA A 92 -2.86 9.67 19.29
CA ALA A 92 -3.56 8.41 19.37
C ALA A 92 -2.80 7.34 20.16
N ALA A 93 -1.47 7.26 19.98
CA ALA A 93 -0.61 6.38 20.76
C ALA A 93 -0.63 6.75 22.25
N GLU A 94 -0.65 8.05 22.57
CA GLU A 94 -0.80 8.52 23.95
C GLU A 94 -2.18 8.20 24.54
N LYS A 95 -3.26 8.37 23.78
CA LYS A 95 -4.62 7.99 24.22
C LYS A 95 -4.70 6.49 24.50
N LYS A 96 -4.18 5.66 23.59
CA LYS A 96 -4.16 4.21 23.75
C LYS A 96 -3.35 3.78 24.98
N LYS A 97 -2.21 4.42 25.22
CA LYS A 97 -1.38 4.19 26.42
C LYS A 97 -2.09 4.60 27.70
N LYS A 98 -2.85 5.70 27.70
CA LYS A 98 -3.65 6.13 28.87
C LYS A 98 -4.79 5.17 29.17
N GLU A 99 -5.45 4.64 28.14
CA GLU A 99 -6.55 3.69 28.29
C GLU A 99 -6.05 2.33 28.78
N GLU A 100 -4.93 1.83 28.25
CA GLU A 100 -4.28 0.59 28.70
C GLU A 100 -3.74 0.68 30.14
N MET A 101 -3.34 1.88 30.59
CA MET A 101 -2.86 2.11 31.96
C MET A 101 -4.00 2.34 32.98
N ASN A 102 -5.26 2.38 32.53
CA ASN A 102 -6.44 2.56 33.36
C ASN A 102 -7.34 1.29 33.40
N GLN A 103 -6.85 0.16 32.88
CA GLN A 103 -7.42 -1.19 33.09
C GLN A 103 -6.62 -1.96 34.13
#